data_AF-A0A535GM52-F1
#
_entry.id   AF-A0A535GM52-F1
#
_cell.length_a   1.000
_cell.length_b   1.000
_cell.length_c   1.000
_cell.angle_alpha   90.00
_cell.angle_beta   90.00
_cell.angle_gamma   90.00
#
_symmetry.space_group_name_H-M   'P 1'
#
loop_
_entity.id
_entity.type
_entity.pdbx_description
1 polymer ?
#
loop_
_entity_poly.entity_id
_entity_poly.type
_entity_poly.pdbx_seq_one_letter_code
_entity_poly.pdbx_strand_id
1 'polypeptide(L)' 'MNVRQPNPRGIPMCIRVLILYNTPRPQATMRFAYLRGAEAILVDLESSRQ' A
#
# COMPACT_ATOMS: atom_id res chain seq x y z
N MET A 1 0.47 -2.82 -23.13
CA MET A 1 1.70 -3.50 -22.68
C MET A 1 1.29 -4.67 -21.79
N ASN A 2 1.46 -5.92 -22.25
CA ASN A 2 1.08 -7.13 -21.48
C ASN A 2 2.27 -7.59 -20.63
N VAL A 3 2.53 -6.89 -19.53
CA VAL A 3 3.54 -7.32 -18.56
C VAL A 3 2.89 -8.26 -17.56
N ARG A 4 3.30 -9.53 -17.55
CA ARG A 4 2.87 -10.49 -16.54
C ARG A 4 3.43 -10.06 -15.19
N GLN A 5 2.54 -9.76 -14.24
CA GLN A 5 2.95 -9.35 -12.90
C GLN A 5 3.63 -10.53 -12.19
N PRO A 6 4.74 -10.30 -11.45
CA PRO A 6 5.39 -11.35 -10.66
C PRO A 6 4.47 -11.90 -9.57
N ASN A 7 3.61 -11.05 -9.01
CA ASN A 7 2.55 -11.42 -8.09
C ASN A 7 1.20 -11.38 -8.81
N PRO A 8 0.47 -12.51 -8.92
CA PRO A 8 -0.87 -12.53 -9.51
C PRO A 8 -1.87 -11.61 -8.81
N ARG A 9 -1.65 -11.27 -7.54
CA ARG A 9 -2.47 -10.32 -6.76
C ARG A 9 -1.99 -8.87 -6.88
N GLY A 10 -1.00 -8.59 -7.72
CA GLY A 10 -0.42 -7.27 -7.89
C GLY A 10 -1.37 -6.29 -8.59
N ILE A 11 -1.51 -5.09 -8.04
CA ILE A 11 -2.28 -4.02 -8.67
C ILE A 11 -1.52 -3.47 -9.89
N PRO A 12 -2.12 -3.49 -11.10
CA PRO A 12 -1.46 -3.01 -12.31
C PRO A 12 -1.22 -1.50 -12.25
N MET A 13 -0.10 -1.04 -12.83
CA MET A 13 0.28 0.38 -12.90
C MET A 13 0.31 1.10 -11.53
N CYS A 14 0.60 0.36 -10.45
CA CYS A 14 0.63 0.89 -9.10
C CYS A 14 2.02 1.44 -8.74
N ILE A 15 2.09 2.73 -8.42
CA ILE A 15 3.28 3.37 -7.86
C ILE A 15 3.18 3.31 -6.34
N ARG A 16 4.30 2.96 -5.68
CA ARG A 16 4.41 2.95 -4.22
C ARG A 16 5.52 3.90 -3.80
N VAL A 17 5.29 4.65 -2.73
CA VAL A 17 6.25 5.59 -2.18
C VAL A 17 6.48 5.24 -0.72
N LEU A 18 7.75 5.14 -0.34
CA LEU A 18 8.18 5.08 1.05
C LEU A 18 8.80 6.42 1.41
N ILE A 19 8.24 7.09 2.41
CA ILE A 19 8.77 8.35 2.92
C ILE A 19 9.41 8.08 4.27
N LEU A 20 10.71 8.34 4.38
CA LEU A 20 11.41 8.39 5.66
C LEU A 20 11.19 9.78 6.25
N TYR A 21 10.35 9.84 7.28
CA TYR A 21 9.96 11.09 7.90
C TYR A 21 10.50 11.14 9.33
N ASN A 22 11.45 12.05 9.59
CA ASN A 22 11.94 12.31 10.94
C ASN A 22 10.85 13.03 11.73
N THR A 23 10.23 12.33 12.68
CA THR A 23 9.09 12.85 13.43
C THR A 23 9.04 12.22 14.82
N PRO A 24 8.61 12.96 15.86
CA PRO A 24 8.43 12.38 17.19
C PRO A 24 7.13 11.56 17.31
N ARG A 25 6.27 11.56 16.27
CA ARG A 25 4.99 10.84 16.31
C ARG A 25 5.24 9.33 16.40
N PRO A 26 4.59 8.60 17.31
CA PRO A 26 4.72 7.15 17.38
C PRO A 26 4.25 6.47 16.10
N GLN A 27 4.91 5.37 15.72
CA GLN A 27 4.61 4.63 14.48
C GLN A 27 3.13 4.20 14.38
N ALA A 28 2.52 3.78 15.50
CA ALA A 28 1.12 3.36 15.55
C ALA A 28 0.12 4.48 15.16
N THR A 29 0.56 5.75 15.16
CA THR A 29 -0.27 6.92 14.82
C THR A 29 -0.09 7.42 13.38
N MET A 30 0.75 6.74 12.59
CA MET A 30 0.98 7.08 11.20
C MET A 30 -0.26 6.78 10.36
N ARG A 31 -0.53 7.63 9.38
CA ARG A 31 -1.61 7.45 8.41
C ARG A 31 -0.97 7.26 7.03
N PHE A 32 -1.26 6.13 6.40
CA PHE A 32 -0.77 5.80 5.07
C PHE A 32 -1.85 6.11 4.03
N ALA A 33 -1.44 6.69 2.90
CA ALA A 33 -2.35 7.02 1.83
C ALA A 33 -2.39 5.89 0.79
N TYR A 34 -3.59 5.37 0.53
CA TYR A 34 -3.89 4.45 -0.56
C TYR A 34 -4.94 5.14 -1.43
N LEU A 35 -4.64 5.32 -2.71
CA LEU A 35 -5.45 6.12 -3.62
C LEU A 35 -5.81 5.30 -4.85
N ARG A 36 -7.03 5.49 -5.38
CA ARG A 36 -7.50 4.83 -6.61
C ARG A 36 -7.46 3.31 -6.44
N GLY A 37 -7.04 2.56 -7.46
CA GLY A 37 -6.93 1.09 -7.40
C GLY A 37 -6.03 0.55 -6.29
N ALA A 38 -5.16 1.37 -5.66
CA ALA A 38 -4.34 0.94 -4.53
C ALA A 38 -5.14 0.79 -3.23
N GLU A 39 -6.38 1.30 -3.14
CA GLU A 39 -7.29 1.09 -2.00
C GLU A 39 -7.54 -0.40 -1.71
N ALA A 40 -7.51 -1.25 -2.75
CA ALA A 40 -7.61 -2.71 -2.60
C ALA A 40 -6.51 -3.30 -1.70
N ILE A 41 -5.34 -2.66 -1.61
CA ILE A 41 -4.25 -3.09 -0.73
C ILE A 41 -4.60 -2.82 0.74
N LEU A 42 -5.24 -1.68 1.04
CA LEU A 42 -5.65 -1.36 2.40
C LEU A 42 -6.68 -2.37 2.91
N VAL A 43 -7.66 -2.73 2.07
CA VAL A 43 -8.67 -3.74 2.41
C VAL A 43 -8.04 -5.10 2.72
N ASP A 44 -7.08 -5.57 1.91
CA ASP A 44 -6.36 -6.84 2.13
C ASP A 44 -5.51 -6.83 3.42
N LEU A 45 -4.94 -5.67 3.76
CA LEU A 45 -4.17 -5.49 4.99
C LEU A 45 -5.06 -5.50 6.23
N GLU A 46 -6.25 -4.90 6.15
CA GLU A 46 -7.21 -4.86 7.26
C GLU A 46 -7.82 -6.24 7.52
N SER A 47 -8.14 -7.00 6.47
CA SER A 47 -8.64 -8.38 6.61
C SER A 47 -7.60 -9.31 7.22
N SER A 48 -6.31 -9.14 6.89
CA SER A 48 -5.21 -9.97 7.41
C SER A 48 -4.85 -9.70 8.88
N ARG A 49 -5.38 -8.62 9.48
CA ARG A 49 -5.12 -8.24 10.88
C ARG A 49 -6.19 -8.76 11.85
N GLN A 50 -7.27 -9.36 11.33
CA GLN A 50 -8.32 -10.02 12.11
C GLN A 50 -7.96 -11.48 12.35
#